data_AF-A0A9D9DJG6-F1
#
_entry.id   AF-A0A9D9DJG6-F1
#
_cell.length_a   1.000
_cell.length_b   1.000
_cell.length_c   1.000
_cell.angle_alpha   90.00
_cell.angle_beta   90.00
_cell.angle_gamma   90.00
#
_symmetry.space_group_name_H-M   'P 1'
#
loop_
_entity.id
_entity.type
_entity.pdbx_description
1 polymer ?
#
loop_
_entity_poly.entity_id
_entity_poly.type
_entity_poly.pdbx_seq_one_letter_code
_entity_poly.pdbx_strand_id
1 'polypeptide(L)' 'MAVQKYRCLLCGEIVVPNPDGTCPICGAGPDMLVPVDEDGNDVIAK' A
#
# COMPACT_ATOMS: atom_id res chain seq x y z
N MET A 1 11.53 6.74 -12.34
CA MET A 1 10.39 7.18 -11.51
C MET A 1 9.80 5.92 -10.89
N ALA A 2 10.28 5.52 -9.70
CA ALA A 2 9.71 4.38 -9.00
C ALA A 2 8.43 4.86 -8.31
N VAL A 3 7.27 4.36 -8.74
CA VAL A 3 6.02 4.57 -8.02
C VAL A 3 6.07 3.67 -6.80
N GLN A 4 6.11 4.24 -5.60
CA GLN A 4 6.07 3.47 -4.37
C GLN A 4 4.72 2.76 -4.31
N LYS A 5 4.74 1.44 -4.32
CA LYS A 5 3.55 0.61 -4.22
C LYS A 5 3.26 0.28 -2.76
N TYR A 6 1.99 0.12 -2.44
CA TYR A 6 1.53 -0.22 -1.10
C TYR A 6 0.57 -1.39 -1.19
N ARG A 7 0.78 -2.40 -0.36
CA ARG A 7 -0.16 -3.50 -0.18
C ARG A 7 -1.23 -3.08 0.82
N CYS A 8 -2.49 -3.10 0.38
CA CYS A 8 -3.60 -2.92 1.30
C CYS A 8 -3.83 -4.23 2.07
N LEU A 9 -3.78 -4.19 3.40
CA LEU A 9 -4.07 -5.35 4.26
C LEU A 9 -5.58 -5.69 4.31
N LEU A 10 -6.44 -4.77 3.88
CA LEU A 10 -7.89 -4.95 3.90
C LEU A 10 -8.40 -5.73 2.69
N CYS A 11 -7.96 -5.37 1.47
CA CYS A 11 -8.32 -6.08 0.24
C CYS A 11 -7.21 -7.02 -0.27
N GLY A 12 -5.98 -6.90 0.22
CA GLY A 12 -4.82 -7.72 -0.17
C GLY A 12 -4.06 -7.24 -1.40
N GLU A 13 -4.58 -6.22 -2.09
CA GLU A 13 -4.08 -5.77 -3.39
C GLU A 13 -2.95 -4.73 -3.27
N ILE A 14 -2.01 -4.77 -4.20
CA ILE A 14 -0.92 -3.80 -4.30
C ILE A 14 -1.40 -2.60 -5.12
N VAL A 15 -1.55 -1.46 -4.46
CA VAL A 15 -2.12 -0.23 -4.99
C VAL A 15 -1.22 0.97 -4.69
N VAL A 16 -1.43 2.04 -5.43
CA VAL A 16 -0.87 3.34 -5.07
C VAL A 16 -1.92 4.07 -4.23
N PRO A 17 -1.59 4.52 -3.00
CA PRO A 17 -2.51 5.32 -2.19
C PRO A 17 -2.96 6.56 -2.93
N ASN A 18 -4.19 6.97 -2.66
CA ASN A 18 -4.68 8.28 -3.07
C ASN A 18 -3.84 9.40 -2.41
N PRO A 19 -3.91 10.65 -2.92
CA PRO A 19 -3.28 11.81 -2.27
C PRO A 19 -3.70 11.98 -0.80
N ASP A 20 -4.89 11.51 -0.43
CA ASP A 20 -5.42 11.48 0.94
C ASP A 20 -4.91 10.31 1.79
N GLY A 21 -4.04 9.45 1.25
CA GLY A 21 -3.49 8.27 1.93
C GLY A 21 -4.42 7.06 2.01
N THR A 22 -5.60 7.11 1.39
CA THR A 22 -6.58 6.03 1.39
C THR A 22 -6.38 5.04 0.24
N CYS A 23 -6.79 3.79 0.44
CA CYS A 23 -6.83 2.77 -0.60
C CYS A 23 -7.87 3.16 -1.66
N PRO A 24 -7.51 3.29 -2.95
CA PRO A 24 -8.47 3.61 -4.02
C PRO A 24 -9.46 2.48 -4.32
N ILE A 25 -9.21 1.26 -3.83
CA ILE A 25 -10.06 0.08 -4.10
C ILE A 25 -11.15 -0.07 -3.04
N CYS A 26 -10.78 -0.04 -1.75
CA CYS A 26 -11.70 -0.31 -0.65
C CYS A 26 -11.98 0.92 0.24
N GLY A 27 -11.24 2.02 0.09
CA GLY A 27 -11.35 3.19 0.96
C GLY A 27 -10.72 3.01 2.34
N ALA A 28 -9.95 1.94 2.57
CA ALA A 28 -9.20 1.77 3.81
C ALA A 28 -8.23 2.92 4.06
N GLY A 29 -8.14 3.36 5.31
CA GLY A 29 -7.19 4.39 5.72
C GLY A 29 -5.73 3.96 5.53
N PRO A 30 -4.79 4.92 5.57
CA PRO A 30 -3.35 4.67 5.41
C PRO A 30 -2.79 3.66 6.42
N ASP A 31 -3.41 3.49 7.58
CA ASP A 31 -3.03 2.51 8.60
C ASP A 31 -3.06 1.05 8.09
N MET A 32 -3.86 0.77 7.06
CA MET A 32 -3.97 -0.54 6.43
C MET A 32 -3.12 -0.66 5.16
N LEU A 33 -2.32 0.36 4.82
CA LEU A 33 -1.46 0.35 3.63
C LEU A 33 -0.01 0.16 4.05
N VAL A 34 0.53 -1.00 3.68
CA VAL A 34 1.90 -1.36 3.96
C VAL A 34 2.75 -1.08 2.72
N PRO A 35 3.82 -0.26 2.79
CA PRO A 35 4.70 -0.09 1.66
C PRO A 35 5.31 -1.44 1.26
N VAL A 36 5.47 -1.66 -0.03
CA VAL A 36 6.19 -2.83 -0.56
C VAL A 36 7.43 -2.38 -1.30
N ASP A 37 8.50 -3.18 -1.19
CA ASP A 37 9.73 -3.00 -1.96
C ASP A 37 9.51 -3.30 -3.45
N GLU A 38 10.52 -2.97 -4.25
CA GLU A 38 10.57 -3.30 -5.68
C GLU A 38 10.48 -4.82 -5.96
N ASP A 39 10.89 -5.64 -4.99
CA ASP A 39 10.78 -7.10 -5.01
C ASP A 39 9.39 -7.62 -4.57
N GLY A 40 8.45 -6.73 -4.20
CA GLY A 40 7.11 -7.08 -3.75
C GLY A 40 7.04 -7.58 -2.30
N ASN A 41 8.10 -7.43 -1.54
CA ASN A 41 8.15 -7.79 -0.13
C ASN A 41 7.61 -6.64 0.74
N ASP A 42 6.88 -6.97 1.81
CA ASP A 42 6.42 -5.98 2.78
C ASP A 42 7.60 -5.38 3.56
N VAL A 43 7.79 -4.05 3.49
CA VAL A 43 8.90 -3.37 4.21
C VAL A 43 8.64 -3.25 5.71
N ILE A 44 7.58 -3.84 6.23
CA ILE A 44 7.32 -3.92 7.69
C ILE A 44 8.22 -4.98 8.33
N ALA A 45 9.52 -4.89 8.08
CA ALA A 45 10.54 -5.58 8.86
C ALA A 45 10.54 -4.95 10.26
N LYS A 46 9.76 -5.55 11.17
CA LYS A 46 9.86 -5.31 12.60
C LYS A 46 10.48 -6.51 13.29
#